data_AF-A0A5C8KE50-F1
#
_entry.id   AF-A0A5C8KE50-F1
#
_cell.length_a   1.000
_cell.length_b   1.000
_cell.length_c   1.000
_cell.angle_alpha   90.00
_cell.angle_beta   90.00
_cell.angle_gamma   90.00
#
_symmetry.space_group_name_H-M   'P 1'
#
loop_
_entity.id
_entity.type
_entity.pdbx_description
1 polymer ?
#
loop_
_entity_poly.entity_id
_entity_poly.type
_entity_poly.pdbx_seq_one_letter_code
_entity_poly.pdbx_strand_id
1 'polypeptide(L)'
;MDIKIEELLKLSKKEATQLAKELVTDIVEGGKEDPLKVYIETKKINEYFAEVNKGLAKPAQDEAAKHGTKGAEMWGAKAQIVSTPSRYDYSNCNDEELATLDANLKEAKVALEARQKFLQGIPVTGLVLVDEESGDATKLYPPVKIQGETIKVVY
;
A
#
# COMPACT_ATOMS: atom_id res chain seq x y z
N MET A 1 20.46 -1.60 18.14
CA MET A 1 20.43 -1.88 16.68
C MET A 1 21.52 -1.05 15.98
N ASP A 2 22.76 -1.54 15.93
CA ASP A 2 23.91 -0.84 15.33
C ASP A 2 24.27 -1.41 13.95
N ILE A 3 23.32 -1.43 13.02
CA ILE A 3 23.71 -1.59 11.61
C ILE A 3 24.24 -0.22 11.18
N LYS A 4 25.54 -0.13 10.97
CA LYS A 4 26.12 1.05 10.34
C LYS A 4 25.52 1.17 8.94
N ILE A 5 24.90 2.31 8.64
CA ILE A 5 24.23 2.57 7.35
C ILE A 5 25.16 2.25 6.16
N GLU A 6 26.47 2.41 6.34
CA GLU A 6 27.53 2.09 5.38
C GLU A 6 27.59 0.61 4.98
N GLU A 7 27.18 -0.31 5.85
CA GLU A 7 27.14 -1.74 5.57
C GLU A 7 25.93 -2.13 4.72
N LEU A 8 24.85 -1.34 4.77
CA LEU A 8 23.64 -1.56 3.94
C LEU A 8 23.95 -1.45 2.45
N LEU A 9 24.90 -0.59 2.05
CA LEU A 9 25.30 -0.38 0.66
C LEU A 9 25.95 -1.62 0.02
N LYS A 10 26.40 -2.59 0.82
CA LYS A 10 27.05 -3.80 0.34
C LYS A 10 26.09 -4.98 0.21
N LEU A 11 24.87 -4.86 0.73
CA LEU A 11 23.91 -5.94 0.77
C LEU A 11 23.12 -6.02 -0.53
N SER A 12 22.98 -7.23 -1.06
CA SER A 12 21.96 -7.53 -2.04
C SER A 12 20.56 -7.45 -1.42
N LYS A 13 19.53 -7.29 -2.26
CA LYS A 13 18.13 -7.33 -1.82
C LYS A 13 17.80 -8.59 -1.01
N LYS A 14 18.39 -9.74 -1.39
CA LYS A 14 18.17 -11.02 -0.70
C LYS A 14 18.77 -11.01 0.69
N GLU A 15 20.02 -10.56 0.83
CA GLU A 15 20.72 -10.48 2.12
C GLU A 15 20.06 -9.49 3.07
N ALA A 16 19.69 -8.30 2.58
CA ALA A 16 18.95 -7.32 3.38
C ALA A 16 17.61 -7.86 3.90
N THR A 17 16.89 -8.62 3.05
CA THR A 17 15.64 -9.27 3.46
C THR A 17 15.88 -10.38 4.50
N GLN A 18 16.97 -11.13 4.36
CA GLN A 18 17.31 -12.21 5.27
C GLN A 18 17.70 -11.68 6.65
N LEU A 19 18.58 -10.68 6.71
CA LEU A 19 18.98 -10.02 7.96
C LEU A 19 17.80 -9.38 8.67
N ALA A 20 16.86 -8.76 7.94
CA ALA A 20 15.66 -8.20 8.54
C ALA A 20 14.78 -9.29 9.19
N LYS A 21 14.68 -10.48 8.58
CA LYS A 21 13.95 -11.61 9.18
C LYS A 21 14.64 -12.14 10.42
N GLU A 22 15.95 -12.31 10.38
CA GLU A 22 16.75 -12.75 11.53
C GLU A 22 16.61 -11.77 12.70
N LEU A 23 16.67 -10.47 12.45
CA LEU A 23 16.44 -9.44 13.45
C LEU A 23 15.03 -9.54 14.07
N VAL A 24 13.99 -9.75 13.25
CA VAL A 24 12.62 -9.94 13.76
C VAL A 24 12.54 -11.20 14.62
N THR A 25 13.13 -12.31 14.19
CA THR A 25 13.19 -13.55 14.98
C THR A 25 13.91 -13.30 16.32
N ASP A 26 15.05 -12.62 16.33
CA ASP A 26 15.80 -12.32 17.54
C ASP A 26 15.03 -11.43 18.52
N ILE A 27 14.25 -10.45 18.02
CA ILE A 27 13.42 -9.58 18.86
C ILE A 27 12.24 -10.37 19.46
N VAL A 28 11.57 -11.19 18.64
CA VAL A 28 10.36 -11.93 19.05
C VAL A 28 10.68 -13.12 19.94
N GLU A 29 11.70 -13.91 19.58
CA GLU A 29 12.04 -15.17 20.24
C GLU A 29 13.18 -14.99 21.26
N GLY A 30 14.12 -14.08 21.00
CA GLY A 30 15.29 -13.87 21.85
C GLY A 30 15.01 -13.07 23.13
N GLY A 31 13.89 -12.32 23.19
CA GLY A 31 13.41 -11.64 24.40
C GLY A 31 14.32 -10.52 24.94
N LYS A 32 15.30 -10.06 24.15
CA LYS A 32 16.29 -9.06 24.58
C LYS A 32 15.83 -7.61 24.40
N GLU A 33 14.84 -7.38 23.53
CA GLU A 33 14.31 -6.05 23.23
C GLU A 33 12.77 -6.08 23.24
N ASP A 34 12.14 -4.98 23.66
CA ASP A 34 10.68 -4.82 23.61
C ASP A 34 10.24 -4.64 22.14
N PRO A 35 9.43 -5.56 21.57
CA PRO A 35 8.98 -5.48 20.19
C PRO A 35 8.23 -4.19 19.87
N LEU A 36 7.47 -3.64 20.82
CA LEU A 36 6.71 -2.40 20.61
C LEU A 36 7.67 -1.20 20.51
N LYS A 37 8.68 -1.15 21.36
CA LYS A 37 9.73 -0.12 21.31
C LYS A 37 10.44 -0.14 19.96
N VAL A 38 10.91 -1.31 19.52
CA VAL A 38 11.63 -1.45 18.24
C VAL A 38 10.74 -1.12 17.05
N TYR A 39 9.45 -1.49 17.11
CA TYR A 39 8.47 -1.13 16.08
C TYR A 39 8.30 0.39 15.96
N ILE A 40 8.17 1.10 17.09
CA ILE A 40 8.05 2.58 17.11
C ILE A 40 9.33 3.23 16.59
N GLU A 41 10.50 2.77 17.01
CA GLU A 41 11.80 3.27 16.53
C GLU A 41 11.94 3.10 15.02
N THR A 42 11.61 1.92 14.49
CA THR A 42 11.64 1.64 13.05
C THR A 42 10.67 2.54 12.27
N LYS A 43 9.48 2.82 12.82
CA LYS A 43 8.52 3.76 12.21
C LYS A 43 9.10 5.17 12.12
N LYS A 44 9.69 5.67 13.22
CA LYS A 44 10.35 6.99 13.25
C LYS A 44 11.50 7.10 12.25
N ILE A 45 12.36 6.09 12.20
CA ILE A 45 13.48 6.03 11.26
C ILE A 45 12.98 6.02 9.81
N ASN A 46 11.91 5.27 9.52
CA ASN A 46 11.32 5.21 8.18
C ASN A 46 10.78 6.57 7.74
N GLU A 47 10.04 7.28 8.60
CA GLU A 47 9.56 8.62 8.26
C GLU A 47 10.70 9.65 8.10
N TYR A 48 11.74 9.57 8.94
CA TYR A 48 12.93 10.39 8.78
C TYR A 48 13.60 10.18 7.41
N PHE A 49 13.89 8.92 7.04
CA PHE A 49 14.50 8.62 5.74
C PHE A 49 13.56 8.87 4.56
N ALA A 50 12.25 8.78 4.76
CA ALA A 50 11.29 9.18 3.73
C ALA A 50 11.46 10.66 3.37
N GLU A 51 11.63 11.55 4.36
CA GLU A 51 11.87 12.97 4.06
C GLU A 51 13.27 13.25 3.51
N VAL A 52 14.30 12.57 4.01
CA VAL A 52 15.64 12.66 3.43
C VAL A 52 15.61 12.25 1.95
N ASN A 53 14.93 11.15 1.61
CA ASN A 53 14.79 10.70 0.23
C ASN A 53 14.03 11.70 -0.65
N LYS A 54 12.99 12.36 -0.14
CA LYS A 54 12.31 13.44 -0.88
C LYS A 54 13.25 14.59 -1.18
N GLY A 55 14.06 15.01 -0.22
CA GLY A 55 15.07 16.06 -0.41
C GLY A 55 16.18 15.67 -1.39
N LEU A 56 16.60 14.40 -1.38
CA LEU A 56 17.67 13.88 -2.24
C LEU A 56 17.19 13.45 -3.63
N ALA A 57 15.88 13.30 -3.86
CA ALA A 57 15.35 12.75 -5.11
C ALA A 57 15.85 13.50 -6.36
N LYS A 58 15.75 14.83 -6.36
CA LYS A 58 16.17 15.66 -7.49
C LYS A 58 17.70 15.70 -7.66
N PRO A 59 18.51 15.97 -6.61
CA PRO A 59 19.97 15.85 -6.71
C PRO A 59 20.47 14.48 -7.17
N ALA A 60 19.87 13.38 -6.68
CA ALA A 60 20.25 12.03 -7.08
C ALA A 60 19.88 11.74 -8.55
N GLN A 61 18.75 12.27 -9.05
CA GLN A 61 18.41 12.20 -10.46
C GLN A 61 19.40 12.99 -11.33
N ASP A 62 19.76 14.20 -10.92
CA ASP A 62 20.72 15.03 -11.65
C ASP A 62 22.10 14.37 -11.73
N GLU A 63 22.52 13.69 -10.66
CA GLU A 63 23.74 12.89 -10.67
C GLU A 63 23.63 11.68 -11.61
N ALA A 64 22.55 10.89 -11.49
CA ALA A 64 22.33 9.72 -12.34
C ALA A 64 22.24 10.08 -13.83
N ALA A 65 21.71 11.27 -14.16
CA ALA A 65 21.62 11.77 -15.53
C ALA A 65 23.01 11.97 -16.18
N LYS A 66 24.06 12.26 -15.40
CA LYS A 66 25.44 12.39 -15.89
C LYS A 66 25.99 11.08 -16.45
N HIS A 67 25.44 9.94 -16.03
CA HIS A 67 25.85 8.60 -16.47
C HIS A 67 25.05 8.10 -17.69
N GLY A 68 24.15 8.92 -18.23
CA GLY A 68 23.38 8.62 -19.43
C GLY A 68 22.26 7.58 -19.23
N THR A 69 21.67 7.12 -20.35
CA THR A 69 20.44 6.31 -20.36
C THR A 69 20.62 4.88 -19.86
N LYS A 70 21.85 4.35 -19.85
CA LYS A 70 22.15 3.02 -19.30
C LYS A 70 22.29 3.02 -17.77
N GLY A 71 22.33 4.21 -17.16
CA GLY A 71 22.52 4.40 -15.73
C GLY A 71 23.94 4.12 -15.25
N ALA A 72 24.14 4.25 -13.94
CA ALA A 72 25.37 3.95 -13.24
C ALA A 72 25.20 2.70 -12.35
N GLU A 73 26.17 1.81 -12.38
CA GLU A 73 26.32 0.76 -11.36
C GLU A 73 27.31 1.26 -10.31
N MET A 74 26.78 1.65 -9.15
CA MET A 74 27.56 2.23 -8.06
C MET A 74 26.97 1.76 -6.73
N TRP A 75 27.82 1.59 -5.72
CA TRP A 75 27.41 1.19 -4.36
C TRP A 75 26.50 -0.05 -4.32
N GLY A 76 26.82 -1.07 -5.14
CA GLY A 76 26.05 -2.32 -5.19
C GLY A 76 24.65 -2.21 -5.83
N ALA A 77 24.31 -1.06 -6.43
CA ALA A 77 23.02 -0.80 -7.04
C ALA A 77 23.17 -0.22 -8.47
N LYS A 78 22.16 -0.46 -9.31
CA LYS A 78 22.03 0.19 -10.61
C LYS A 78 21.03 1.34 -10.52
N ALA A 79 21.51 2.57 -10.72
CA ALA A 79 20.69 3.77 -10.76
C ALA A 79 20.55 4.24 -12.21
N GLN A 80 19.33 4.27 -12.75
CA GLN A 80 19.06 4.69 -14.12
C GLN A 80 17.88 5.67 -14.16
N ILE A 81 17.97 6.68 -15.02
CA ILE A 81 16.84 7.59 -15.29
C ILE A 81 15.85 6.85 -16.17
N VAL A 82 14.64 6.66 -15.66
CA VAL A 82 13.50 6.13 -16.41
C VAL A 82 12.47 7.24 -16.58
N SER A 83 11.89 7.33 -17.79
CA SER A 83 10.77 8.25 -18.01
C SER A 83 9.57 7.78 -17.20
N THR A 84 8.93 8.70 -16.49
CA THR A 84 7.64 8.40 -15.85
C THR A 84 6.65 8.06 -16.97
N PRO A 85 5.78 7.04 -16.81
CA PRO A 85 4.73 6.77 -17.78
C PRO A 85 3.86 8.02 -17.96
N SER A 86 3.46 8.30 -19.20
CA SER A 86 2.58 9.41 -19.51
C SER A 86 1.29 9.30 -18.71
N ARG A 87 1.00 10.32 -17.90
CA ARG A 87 -0.29 10.49 -17.25
C ARG A 87 -1.08 11.53 -18.04
N TYR A 88 -2.26 11.14 -18.51
CA TYR A 88 -3.19 12.05 -19.14
C TYR A 88 -4.15 12.60 -18.09
N ASP A 89 -4.35 13.92 -18.12
CA ASP A 89 -5.39 14.58 -17.34
C ASP A 89 -6.59 14.82 -18.25
N TYR A 90 -7.71 14.19 -17.92
CA TYR A 90 -8.95 14.27 -18.69
C TYR A 90 -9.93 15.31 -18.13
N SER A 91 -9.56 16.05 -17.07
CA SER A 91 -10.47 16.97 -16.38
C SER A 91 -10.98 18.12 -17.27
N ASN A 92 -10.23 18.48 -18.32
CA ASN A 92 -10.51 19.61 -19.20
C ASN A 92 -10.84 19.18 -20.64
N CYS A 93 -11.19 17.91 -20.85
CA CYS A 93 -11.57 17.42 -22.19
C CYS A 93 -12.95 17.92 -22.65
N ASN A 94 -13.76 18.50 -21.75
CA ASN A 94 -15.14 18.93 -22.00
C ASN A 94 -15.97 17.86 -22.72
N ASP A 95 -15.78 16.60 -22.29
CA ASP A 95 -16.38 15.42 -22.88
C ASP A 95 -17.63 15.04 -22.07
N GLU A 96 -18.79 15.10 -22.73
CA GLU A 96 -20.10 14.84 -22.12
C GLU A 96 -20.33 13.35 -21.85
N GLU A 97 -19.76 12.45 -22.68
CA GLU A 97 -19.84 11.00 -22.48
C GLU A 97 -19.03 10.60 -21.25
N LEU A 98 -17.82 11.13 -21.12
CA LEU A 98 -16.98 10.90 -19.93
C LEU A 98 -17.67 11.42 -18.65
N ALA A 99 -18.26 12.62 -18.70
CA ALA A 99 -19.01 13.16 -17.57
C ALA A 99 -20.19 12.26 -17.17
N THR A 100 -20.91 11.71 -18.16
CA THR A 100 -22.02 10.77 -17.94
C THR A 100 -21.53 9.46 -17.33
N LEU A 101 -20.44 8.90 -17.84
CA LEU A 101 -19.83 7.67 -17.30
C LEU A 101 -19.35 7.85 -15.86
N ASP A 102 -18.74 9.00 -15.54
CA ASP A 102 -18.32 9.33 -14.17
C ASP A 102 -19.50 9.49 -13.22
N ALA A 103 -20.60 10.10 -13.68
CA ALA A 103 -21.83 10.20 -12.89
C ALA A 103 -22.42 8.80 -12.60
N ASN A 104 -22.56 7.97 -13.63
CA ASN A 104 -23.04 6.59 -13.51
C ASN A 104 -22.15 5.75 -12.58
N LEU A 105 -20.82 5.91 -12.67
CA LEU A 105 -19.88 5.22 -11.78
C LEU A 105 -20.09 5.61 -10.32
N LYS A 106 -20.27 6.91 -10.05
CA LYS A 106 -20.53 7.42 -8.69
C LYS A 106 -21.84 6.86 -8.14
N GLU A 107 -22.92 6.89 -8.93
CA GLU A 107 -24.22 6.34 -8.53
C GLU A 107 -24.15 4.83 -8.30
N ALA A 108 -23.56 4.08 -9.22
CA ALA A 108 -23.36 2.64 -9.09
C ALA A 108 -22.53 2.29 -7.84
N LYS A 109 -21.51 3.09 -7.52
CA LYS A 109 -20.71 2.91 -6.31
C LYS A 109 -21.54 3.13 -5.04
N VAL A 110 -22.36 4.17 -5.00
CA VAL A 110 -23.27 4.43 -3.86
C VAL A 110 -24.27 3.29 -3.71
N ALA A 111 -24.88 2.83 -4.79
CA ALA A 111 -25.81 1.70 -4.78
C ALA A 111 -25.14 0.40 -4.30
N LEU A 112 -23.90 0.15 -4.74
CA LEU A 112 -23.10 -1.00 -4.32
C LEU A 112 -22.77 -0.93 -2.83
N GLU A 113 -22.33 0.21 -2.31
CA GLU A 113 -22.05 0.40 -0.89
C GLU A 113 -23.32 0.23 -0.04
N ALA A 114 -24.47 0.76 -0.49
CA ALA A 114 -25.75 0.55 0.16
C ALA A 114 -26.13 -0.94 0.21
N ARG A 115 -25.93 -1.66 -0.89
CA ARG A 115 -26.19 -3.12 -0.95
C ARG A 115 -25.26 -3.90 -0.02
N GLN A 116 -23.98 -3.54 0.05
CA GLN A 116 -23.03 -4.17 0.97
C GLN A 116 -23.42 -3.95 2.43
N LYS A 117 -23.82 -2.72 2.79
CA LYS A 117 -24.33 -2.41 4.15
C LYS A 117 -25.60 -3.20 4.46
N PHE A 118 -26.51 -3.34 3.50
CA PHE A 118 -27.69 -4.19 3.65
C PHE A 118 -27.30 -5.64 3.95
N LEU A 119 -26.37 -6.22 3.20
CA LEU A 119 -25.89 -7.59 3.43
C LEU A 119 -25.26 -7.77 4.83
N GLN A 120 -24.55 -6.76 5.34
CA GLN A 120 -23.99 -6.77 6.70
C GLN A 120 -25.06 -6.84 7.81
N GLY A 121 -26.29 -6.39 7.53
CA GLY A 121 -27.41 -6.42 8.48
C GLY A 121 -28.24 -7.70 8.44
N ILE A 122 -27.96 -8.64 7.53
CA ILE A 122 -28.74 -9.87 7.38
C ILE A 122 -28.48 -10.84 8.56
N PRO A 123 -29.51 -11.52 9.10
CA PRO A 123 -29.32 -12.53 10.13
C PRO A 123 -28.44 -13.70 9.67
N VAL A 124 -27.69 -14.31 10.59
CA VAL A 124 -26.81 -15.47 10.31
C VAL A 124 -27.58 -16.66 9.72
N THR A 125 -28.86 -16.80 10.07
CA THR A 125 -29.76 -17.84 9.52
C THR A 125 -30.14 -17.61 8.05
N GLY A 126 -29.78 -16.47 7.48
CA GLY A 126 -30.11 -16.00 6.14
C GLY A 126 -31.47 -15.28 6.08
N LEU A 127 -31.63 -14.43 5.07
CA LEU A 127 -32.86 -13.71 4.75
C LEU A 127 -33.42 -14.25 3.43
N VAL A 128 -34.66 -14.75 3.46
CA VAL A 128 -35.35 -15.16 2.24
C VAL A 128 -36.06 -13.94 1.67
N LEU A 129 -35.69 -13.54 0.46
CA LEU A 129 -36.44 -12.57 -0.33
C LEU A 129 -37.26 -13.34 -1.36
N VAL A 130 -38.55 -13.03 -1.42
CA VAL A 130 -39.45 -13.57 -2.45
C VAL A 130 -39.69 -12.44 -3.45
N ASP A 131 -39.39 -12.70 -4.70
CA ASP A 131 -39.72 -11.80 -5.80
C ASP A 131 -41.20 -12.01 -6.17
N GLU A 132 -42.01 -10.95 -6.03
CA GLU A 132 -43.46 -11.01 -6.25
C GLU A 132 -43.85 -11.15 -7.74
N GLU A 133 -42.96 -10.83 -8.69
CA GLU A 133 -43.22 -10.97 -10.13
C GLU A 133 -42.82 -12.35 -10.68
N SER A 134 -41.72 -12.93 -10.21
CA SER A 134 -41.25 -14.25 -10.67
C SER A 134 -41.66 -15.42 -9.78
N GLY A 135 -42.04 -15.15 -8.53
CA GLY A 135 -42.33 -16.17 -7.51
C GLY A 135 -41.08 -16.87 -6.96
N ASP A 136 -39.89 -16.46 -7.38
CA ASP A 136 -38.63 -17.07 -6.96
C ASP A 136 -38.18 -16.56 -5.58
N ALA A 137 -37.95 -17.51 -4.67
CA ALA A 137 -37.42 -17.23 -3.34
C ALA A 137 -35.88 -17.36 -3.34
N THR A 138 -35.17 -16.25 -3.20
CA THR A 138 -33.72 -16.22 -3.06
C THR A 138 -33.32 -16.03 -1.61
N LYS A 139 -32.52 -16.94 -1.07
CA LYS A 139 -31.98 -16.84 0.29
C LYS A 139 -30.61 -16.16 0.28
N LEU A 140 -30.53 -14.98 0.89
CA LEU A 140 -29.32 -14.21 1.09
C LEU A 140 -28.65 -14.55 2.42
N TYR A 141 -27.32 -14.45 2.47
CA TYR A 141 -26.52 -14.69 3.67
C TYR A 141 -25.66 -13.46 3.99
N PRO A 142 -25.34 -13.22 5.27
CA PRO A 142 -24.46 -12.12 5.64
C PRO A 142 -23.01 -12.39 5.22
N PRO A 143 -22.20 -11.34 5.06
CA PRO A 143 -20.78 -11.49 4.77
C PRO A 143 -20.00 -12.02 5.98
N VAL A 144 -18.89 -12.69 5.73
CA VAL A 144 -17.94 -13.10 6.79
C VAL A 144 -17.16 -11.87 7.26
N LYS A 145 -17.25 -11.56 8.55
CA LYS A 145 -16.50 -10.46 9.16
C LYS A 145 -15.04 -10.88 9.37
N ILE A 146 -14.12 -10.30 8.61
CA ILE A 146 -12.67 -10.44 8.83
C ILE A 146 -12.22 -9.20 9.63
N GLN A 147 -11.73 -9.40 10.85
CA GLN A 147 -11.16 -8.33 11.68
C GLN A 147 -9.68 -8.60 11.94
N GLY A 148 -8.86 -7.57 11.74
CA GLY A 148 -7.47 -7.53 12.18
C GLY A 148 -7.25 -6.30 13.05
N GLU A 149 -6.30 -6.38 13.96
CA GLU A 149 -5.87 -5.26 14.80
C GLU A 149 -4.63 -4.62 14.17
N THR A 150 -4.52 -3.29 14.21
CA THR A 150 -3.34 -2.57 13.71
C THR A 150 -2.92 -1.54 14.75
N ILE A 151 -1.61 -1.41 14.95
CA ILE A 151 -1.04 -0.42 15.85
C ILE A 151 -0.93 0.92 15.11
N LYS A 152 -1.64 1.94 15.60
CA LYS A 152 -1.47 3.33 15.14
C LYS A 152 -0.39 4.01 15.98
N VAL A 153 0.68 4.46 15.35
CA VAL A 153 1.76 5.23 15.99
C VAL A 153 1.60 6.71 15.63
N VAL A 154 1.69 7.59 16.62
CA VAL A 154 1.62 9.06 16.46
C VAL A 154 2.74 9.67 17.28
N TYR A 155 3.49 10.62 16.72
CA TYR A 155 4.55 11.38 17.38
C TYR A 155 4.76 12.73 16.72
#